data_AF-A0AA95HNE4-F1
#
_entry.id   AF-A0AA95HNE4-F1
#
_cell.length_a   1.000
_cell.length_b   1.000
_cell.length_c   1.000
_cell.angle_alpha   90.00
_cell.angle_beta   90.00
_cell.angle_gamma   90.00
#
_symmetry.space_group_name_H-M   'P 1'
#
loop_
_entity.id
_entity.type
_entity.pdbx_description
1 polymer ?
#
loop_
_entity_poly.entity_id
_entity_poly.type
_entity_poly.pdbx_seq_one_letter_code
_entity_poly.pdbx_strand_id
1 'polypeptide(L)'
;MLPSNEPVKIGERIYALEEWLHDNTLNNIKKYCDKRLKNDSKLYPVVIHWSNNKEEYLDYLQNRTKISSLKRSAKEWTVQNKDFLNFYHCVATRNLLTLMPLINSELTRFYEGCSYIAPMRAEANRFYRSQGLQVNDIDPYGRNLQEFISSLTSNQSLSYNKFCSKLLGITVSTVNTAGHYSIMLHNENGAFNMADVGFGYSQVLPIITKLWFSSNPHVFRRSIYYFSTRGINNKTILIEQPELHLHPAMQAKLADAFIETVNETNESSTFRDDFTNIRLIIETHSQAIINRIGRKVREGKIDPQDINIIIFQKDKELKNSIIKQISYDKSGRLTEWPYGFFDPND
;
A
#
# COMPACT_ATOMS: atom_id res chain seq x y z
N MET A 1 -26.35 7.84 -35.91
CA MET A 1 -27.08 6.56 -35.84
C MET A 1 -26.29 5.65 -34.93
N LEU A 2 -26.84 5.29 -33.77
CA LEU A 2 -26.22 4.33 -32.84
C LEU A 2 -26.33 2.93 -33.47
N PRO A 3 -25.29 2.07 -33.42
CA PRO A 3 -25.36 0.73 -33.98
C PRO A 3 -26.19 -0.21 -33.09
N SER A 4 -26.73 -1.24 -33.73
CA SER A 4 -27.70 -2.23 -33.29
C SER A 4 -27.36 -3.02 -32.01
N ASN A 5 -28.42 -3.38 -31.27
CA ASN A 5 -28.44 -4.20 -30.05
C ASN A 5 -28.22 -5.71 -30.33
N GLU A 6 -27.11 -6.09 -30.97
CA GLU A 6 -26.66 -7.48 -30.95
C GLU A 6 -25.60 -7.71 -29.85
N PRO A 7 -25.57 -8.89 -29.21
CA PRO A 7 -24.58 -9.23 -28.20
C PRO A 7 -23.22 -9.49 -28.86
N VAL A 8 -22.59 -8.43 -29.33
CA VAL A 8 -21.19 -8.42 -29.79
C VAL A 8 -20.30 -8.81 -28.61
N LYS A 9 -19.40 -9.77 -28.81
CA LYS A 9 -18.46 -10.20 -27.76
C LYS A 9 -17.67 -8.98 -27.27
N ILE A 10 -17.51 -8.84 -25.95
CA ILE A 10 -16.87 -7.66 -25.32
C ILE A 10 -15.53 -7.30 -25.98
N GLY A 11 -14.75 -8.30 -26.41
CA GLY A 11 -13.51 -8.09 -27.15
C GLY A 11 -13.67 -7.32 -28.47
N GLU A 12 -14.67 -7.66 -29.30
CA GLU A 12 -14.93 -6.99 -30.59
C GLU A 12 -15.35 -5.53 -30.40
N ARG A 13 -16.07 -5.22 -29.31
CA ARG A 13 -16.43 -3.83 -28.95
C ARG A 13 -15.22 -2.99 -28.54
N ILE A 14 -14.24 -3.59 -27.87
CA ILE A 14 -13.01 -2.91 -27.45
C ILE A 14 -12.16 -2.56 -28.67
N TYR A 15 -11.93 -3.51 -29.59
CA TYR A 15 -11.18 -3.24 -30.82
C TYR A 15 -11.83 -2.12 -31.65
N ALA A 16 -13.15 -2.13 -31.79
CA ALA A 16 -13.87 -1.07 -32.51
C ALA A 16 -13.71 0.32 -31.85
N LEU A 17 -13.62 0.39 -30.52
CA LEU A 17 -13.39 1.64 -29.80
C LEU A 17 -11.97 2.17 -29.99
N GLU A 18 -10.96 1.29 -29.95
CA GLU A 18 -9.55 1.65 -30.15
C GLU A 18 -9.32 2.22 -31.56
N GLU A 19 -9.87 1.55 -32.57
CA GLU A 19 -9.81 1.98 -33.97
C GLU A 19 -10.54 3.32 -34.16
N TRP A 20 -11.75 3.46 -33.60
CA TRP A 20 -12.49 4.72 -33.67
C TRP A 20 -11.75 5.88 -32.99
N LEU A 21 -11.16 5.66 -31.82
CA LEU A 21 -10.38 6.69 -31.11
C LEU A 21 -9.11 7.05 -31.87
N HIS A 22 -8.45 6.06 -32.48
CA HIS A 22 -7.29 6.29 -33.34
C HIS A 22 -7.66 7.21 -34.51
N ASP A 23 -8.69 6.84 -35.28
CA ASP A 23 -9.13 7.58 -36.45
C ASP A 23 -9.64 8.97 -36.10
N ASN A 24 -10.45 9.08 -35.04
CA ASN A 24 -10.96 10.37 -34.57
C ASN A 24 -9.83 11.30 -34.14
N THR A 25 -8.79 10.77 -33.48
CA THR A 25 -7.61 11.55 -33.08
C THR A 25 -6.83 12.04 -34.29
N LEU A 26 -6.54 11.16 -35.26
CA LEU A 26 -5.83 11.54 -36.48
C LEU A 26 -6.62 12.57 -37.29
N ASN A 27 -7.93 12.39 -37.42
CA ASN A 27 -8.81 13.32 -38.10
C ASN A 27 -8.88 14.67 -37.40
N ASN A 28 -8.86 14.70 -36.06
CA ASN A 28 -8.78 15.94 -35.29
C ASN A 28 -7.45 16.68 -35.55
N ILE A 29 -6.31 15.97 -35.49
CA ILE A 29 -5.00 16.54 -35.77
C ILE A 29 -4.93 17.11 -37.19
N LYS A 30 -5.48 16.39 -38.18
CA LYS A 30 -5.48 16.82 -39.60
C LYS A 30 -6.19 18.16 -39.83
N LYS A 31 -7.15 18.56 -39.00
CA LYS A 31 -7.84 19.87 -39.11
C LYS A 31 -6.87 21.04 -39.00
N TYR A 32 -5.75 20.85 -38.30
CA TYR A 32 -4.74 21.87 -38.05
C TYR A 32 -3.47 21.68 -38.90
N CYS A 33 -3.50 20.74 -39.85
CA CYS A 33 -2.43 20.43 -40.79
C CYS A 33 -2.81 20.82 -42.23
N ASP A 34 -1.81 20.92 -43.11
CA ASP A 34 -2.06 21.14 -44.54
C ASP A 34 -2.81 19.95 -45.17
N LYS A 35 -3.76 20.24 -46.08
CA LYS A 35 -4.50 19.23 -46.87
C LYS A 35 -3.61 18.28 -47.68
N ARG A 36 -2.33 18.64 -47.89
CA ARG A 36 -1.32 17.83 -48.59
C ARG A 36 -0.75 16.71 -47.71
N LEU A 37 -0.94 16.76 -46.39
CA LEU A 37 -0.48 15.73 -45.46
C LEU A 37 -1.42 14.51 -45.52
N LYS A 38 -1.14 13.59 -46.44
CA LYS A 38 -1.92 12.35 -46.63
C LYS A 38 -1.41 11.15 -45.83
N ASN A 39 -0.17 11.19 -45.35
CA ASN A 39 0.46 10.06 -44.67
C ASN A 39 0.33 10.19 -43.15
N ASP A 40 -0.51 9.34 -42.57
CA ASP A 40 -0.89 9.36 -41.16
C ASP A 40 0.26 8.97 -40.22
N SER A 41 1.22 8.17 -40.71
CA SER A 41 2.42 7.83 -39.93
C SER A 41 3.22 9.06 -39.50
N LYS A 42 3.14 10.17 -40.25
CA LYS A 42 3.80 11.43 -39.88
C LYS A 42 3.18 12.11 -38.65
N LEU A 43 1.94 11.75 -38.30
CA LEU A 43 1.24 12.28 -37.12
C LEU A 43 1.58 11.48 -35.86
N TYR A 44 2.11 10.27 -35.99
CA TYR A 44 2.44 9.40 -34.85
C TYR A 44 3.35 10.07 -33.80
N PRO A 45 4.43 10.78 -34.18
CA PRO A 45 5.27 11.52 -33.22
C PRO A 45 4.47 12.51 -32.37
N VAL A 46 3.46 13.16 -32.95
CA VAL A 46 2.63 14.15 -32.24
C VAL A 46 1.76 13.48 -31.17
N VAL A 47 1.29 12.27 -31.46
CA VAL A 47 0.45 11.49 -30.55
C VAL A 47 1.28 10.89 -29.41
N ILE A 48 2.46 10.35 -29.68
CA ILE A 48 3.30 9.69 -28.65
C ILE A 48 4.04 10.65 -27.74
N HIS A 49 4.37 11.87 -28.19
CA HIS A 49 5.02 12.90 -27.37
C HIS A 49 4.06 13.61 -26.42
N TRP A 50 2.84 13.10 -26.27
CA TRP A 50 1.87 13.62 -25.33
C TRP A 50 2.41 13.61 -23.88
N SER A 51 2.09 14.67 -23.15
CA SER A 51 2.37 14.81 -21.72
C SER A 51 1.07 15.18 -20.99
N ASN A 52 0.91 14.75 -19.74
CA ASN A 52 -0.19 15.19 -18.88
C ASN A 52 -0.04 16.66 -18.44
N ASN A 53 1.15 17.24 -18.62
CA ASN A 53 1.40 18.66 -18.45
C ASN A 53 1.07 19.40 -19.75
N LYS A 54 0.05 20.28 -19.70
CA LYS A 54 -0.45 21.00 -20.88
C LYS A 54 0.58 21.98 -21.43
N GLU A 55 1.32 22.66 -20.55
CA GLU A 55 2.35 23.62 -20.91
C GLU A 55 3.50 22.92 -21.66
N GLU A 56 3.94 21.77 -21.16
CA GLU A 56 4.99 20.96 -21.80
C GLU A 56 4.54 20.47 -23.19
N TYR A 57 3.31 19.97 -23.29
CA TYR A 57 2.82 19.49 -24.58
C TYR A 57 2.59 20.63 -25.58
N LEU A 58 2.13 21.79 -25.10
CA LEU A 58 2.00 22.98 -25.93
C LEU A 58 3.36 23.47 -26.44
N ASP A 59 4.40 23.49 -25.60
CA ASP A 59 5.79 23.78 -26.02
C ASP A 59 6.25 22.83 -27.13
N TYR A 60 5.98 21.54 -26.97
CA TYR A 60 6.30 20.56 -28.01
C TYR A 60 5.62 20.88 -29.35
N LEU A 61 4.32 21.21 -29.34
CA LEU A 61 3.57 21.57 -30.55
C LEU A 61 4.04 22.88 -31.19
N GLN A 62 4.40 23.87 -30.38
CA GLN A 62 4.81 25.20 -30.84
C GLN A 62 6.25 25.24 -31.33
N ASN A 63 7.13 24.43 -30.75
CA ASN A 63 8.57 24.57 -30.94
C ASN A 63 9.24 23.33 -31.55
N ARG A 64 8.80 22.12 -31.19
CA ARG A 64 9.56 20.87 -31.40
C ARG A 64 8.95 19.93 -32.45
N THR A 65 7.67 20.04 -32.76
CA THR A 65 7.04 19.22 -33.80
C THR A 65 7.71 19.44 -35.15
N LYS A 66 7.92 18.35 -35.90
CA LYS A 66 8.45 18.38 -37.27
C LYS A 66 7.40 18.77 -38.31
N ILE A 67 6.14 18.94 -37.90
CA ILE A 67 5.02 19.28 -38.80
C ILE A 67 4.85 20.79 -38.85
N SER A 68 5.40 21.44 -39.88
CA SER A 68 5.42 22.89 -40.01
C SER A 68 4.03 23.54 -40.04
N SER A 69 3.02 22.88 -40.62
CA SER A 69 1.63 23.39 -40.65
C SER A 69 0.99 23.35 -39.26
N LEU A 70 1.15 22.25 -38.52
CA LEU A 70 0.68 22.15 -37.15
C LEU A 70 1.38 23.17 -36.24
N LYS A 71 2.70 23.33 -36.39
CA LYS A 71 3.49 24.34 -35.68
C LYS A 71 2.95 25.76 -35.90
N ARG A 72 2.53 26.07 -37.13
CA ARG A 72 1.93 27.35 -37.48
C ARG A 72 0.57 27.53 -36.81
N SER A 73 -0.30 26.52 -36.87
CA SER A 73 -1.62 26.54 -36.21
C SER A 73 -1.50 26.69 -34.70
N ALA A 74 -0.52 26.03 -34.08
CA ALA A 74 -0.29 26.05 -32.64
C ALA A 74 0.36 27.34 -32.12
N LYS A 75 0.89 28.21 -33.00
CA LYS A 75 1.68 29.39 -32.61
C LYS A 75 0.92 30.37 -31.72
N GLU A 76 -0.39 30.51 -31.94
CA GLU A 76 -1.27 31.39 -31.17
C GLU A 76 -2.05 30.66 -30.06
N TRP A 77 -1.84 29.35 -29.93
CA TRP A 77 -2.49 28.58 -28.87
C TRP A 77 -1.93 28.92 -27.50
N THR A 78 -2.83 28.93 -26.53
CA THR A 78 -2.52 28.99 -25.10
C THR A 78 -3.11 27.75 -24.43
N VAL A 79 -2.73 27.46 -23.19
CA VAL A 79 -3.27 26.30 -22.45
C VAL A 79 -4.79 26.36 -22.22
N GLN A 80 -5.41 27.53 -22.39
CA GLN A 80 -6.85 27.76 -22.32
C GLN A 80 -7.53 27.90 -23.68
N ASN A 81 -6.77 27.87 -24.77
CA ASN A 81 -7.32 27.98 -26.12
C ASN A 81 -8.24 26.79 -26.42
N LYS A 82 -9.44 27.05 -26.95
CA LYS A 82 -10.46 26.02 -27.20
C LYS A 82 -10.02 24.97 -28.23
N ASP A 83 -9.31 25.39 -29.28
CA ASP A 83 -8.78 24.48 -30.30
C ASP A 83 -7.68 23.60 -29.72
N PHE A 84 -6.75 24.18 -28.95
CA PHE A 84 -5.74 23.41 -28.24
C PHE A 84 -6.35 22.41 -27.26
N LEU A 85 -7.34 22.82 -26.46
CA LEU A 85 -7.98 21.91 -25.50
C LEU A 85 -8.68 20.74 -26.21
N ASN A 86 -9.40 21.01 -27.30
CA ASN A 86 -10.02 19.95 -28.10
C ASN A 86 -8.98 18.99 -28.70
N PHE A 87 -7.88 19.53 -29.23
CA PHE A 87 -6.75 18.76 -29.75
C PHE A 87 -6.12 17.90 -28.64
N TYR A 88 -5.79 18.52 -27.52
CA TYR A 88 -5.18 17.89 -26.35
C TYR A 88 -6.06 16.78 -25.81
N HIS A 89 -7.37 17.00 -25.65
CA HIS A 89 -8.30 16.00 -25.13
C HIS A 89 -8.45 14.81 -26.09
N CYS A 90 -8.40 15.01 -27.42
CA CYS A 90 -8.43 13.88 -28.37
C CYS A 90 -7.18 13.01 -28.22
N VAL A 91 -5.99 13.63 -28.20
CA VAL A 91 -4.72 12.92 -28.03
C VAL A 91 -4.66 12.24 -26.66
N ALA A 92 -5.07 12.93 -25.60
CA ALA A 92 -5.12 12.40 -24.24
C ALA A 92 -6.06 11.20 -24.13
N THR A 93 -7.27 11.28 -24.69
CA THR A 93 -8.24 10.17 -24.67
C THR A 93 -7.70 8.93 -25.40
N ARG A 94 -7.02 9.11 -26.53
CA ARG A 94 -6.39 7.99 -27.25
C ARG A 94 -5.24 7.38 -26.46
N ASN A 95 -4.41 8.20 -25.81
CA ASN A 95 -3.32 7.70 -24.97
C ASN A 95 -3.81 7.12 -23.63
N LEU A 96 -4.99 7.51 -23.15
CA LEU A 96 -5.61 6.89 -21.98
C LEU A 96 -5.78 5.38 -22.17
N LEU A 97 -6.20 4.93 -23.35
CA LEU A 97 -6.31 3.50 -23.66
C LEU A 97 -4.96 2.78 -23.52
N THR A 98 -3.87 3.41 -23.96
CA THR A 98 -2.52 2.83 -23.81
C THR A 98 -2.01 2.88 -22.37
N LEU A 99 -2.47 3.85 -21.58
CA LEU A 99 -2.17 3.95 -20.15
C LEU A 99 -2.99 2.97 -19.31
N MET A 100 -4.16 2.52 -19.80
CA MET A 100 -5.04 1.67 -19.01
C MET A 100 -4.40 0.35 -18.55
N PRO A 101 -3.69 -0.41 -19.41
CA PRO A 101 -2.95 -1.59 -18.96
C PRO A 101 -1.89 -1.27 -17.90
N LEU A 102 -1.22 -0.11 -18.01
CA LEU A 102 -0.21 0.32 -17.05
C LEU A 102 -0.85 0.67 -15.70
N ILE A 103 -1.90 1.49 -15.71
CA ILE A 103 -2.68 1.84 -14.51
C ILE A 103 -3.23 0.56 -13.87
N ASN A 104 -3.81 -0.34 -14.65
CA ASN A 104 -4.31 -1.61 -14.14
C ASN A 104 -3.17 -2.43 -13.52
N SER A 105 -2.01 -2.53 -14.17
CA SER A 105 -0.86 -3.24 -13.61
C SER A 105 -0.35 -2.61 -12.32
N GLU A 106 -0.32 -1.28 -12.20
CA GLU A 106 0.11 -0.60 -10.98
C GLU A 106 -0.92 -0.74 -9.85
N LEU A 107 -2.22 -0.62 -10.14
CA LEU A 107 -3.28 -0.87 -9.17
C LEU A 107 -3.25 -2.32 -8.69
N THR A 108 -3.16 -3.29 -9.61
CA THR A 108 -3.02 -4.71 -9.25
C THR A 108 -1.80 -4.92 -8.37
N ARG A 109 -0.63 -4.40 -8.75
CA ARG A 109 0.58 -4.53 -7.93
C ARG A 109 0.44 -3.88 -6.55
N PHE A 110 -0.25 -2.74 -6.46
CA PHE A 110 -0.51 -2.06 -5.19
C PHE A 110 -1.42 -2.90 -4.28
N TYR A 111 -2.55 -3.37 -4.79
CA TYR A 111 -3.52 -4.15 -4.00
C TYR A 111 -3.02 -5.56 -3.67
N GLU A 112 -2.29 -6.22 -4.58
CA GLU A 112 -1.59 -7.48 -4.29
C GLU A 112 -0.52 -7.31 -3.21
N GLY A 113 0.03 -6.10 -3.06
CA GLY A 113 0.97 -5.75 -1.98
C GLY A 113 0.31 -5.22 -0.71
N CYS A 114 -1.03 -5.23 -0.63
CA CYS A 114 -1.74 -4.87 0.59
C CYS A 114 -2.03 -6.13 1.40
N SER A 115 -1.86 -6.01 2.71
CA SER A 115 -2.23 -7.06 3.65
C SER A 115 -3.03 -6.50 4.81
N TYR A 116 -3.82 -7.35 5.46
CA TYR A 116 -4.78 -6.94 6.45
C TYR A 116 -4.70 -7.83 7.69
N ILE A 117 -4.82 -7.21 8.87
CA ILE A 117 -4.94 -7.87 10.17
C ILE A 117 -6.23 -7.39 10.82
N ALA A 118 -7.10 -8.34 11.13
CA ALA A 118 -8.41 -8.11 11.71
C ALA A 118 -8.34 -7.69 13.20
N PRO A 119 -9.39 -7.03 13.72
CA PRO A 119 -9.42 -6.52 15.10
C PRO A 119 -9.48 -7.64 16.14
N MET A 120 -10.21 -8.72 15.86
CA MET A 120 -10.30 -9.87 16.75
C MET A 120 -9.53 -11.05 16.16
N ARG A 121 -8.40 -11.39 16.77
CA ARG A 121 -7.54 -12.48 16.31
C ARG A 121 -7.85 -13.77 17.06
N ALA A 122 -7.44 -14.89 16.49
CA ALA A 122 -7.73 -16.22 17.00
C ALA A 122 -7.22 -16.40 18.44
N GLU A 123 -8.02 -17.07 19.26
CA GLU A 123 -7.66 -17.35 20.64
C GLU A 123 -6.51 -18.36 20.74
N ALA A 124 -5.76 -18.31 21.85
CA ALA A 124 -4.76 -19.31 22.15
C ALA A 124 -5.40 -20.65 22.51
N ASN A 125 -5.12 -21.68 21.73
CA ASN A 125 -5.47 -23.07 22.06
C ASN A 125 -4.21 -23.83 22.45
N ARG A 126 -4.33 -24.78 23.39
CA ARG A 126 -3.20 -25.65 23.75
C ARG A 126 -2.74 -26.50 22.57
N PHE A 127 -3.70 -26.99 21.79
CA PHE A 127 -3.48 -27.86 20.64
C PHE A 127 -4.22 -27.33 19.43
N TYR A 128 -3.49 -27.11 18.35
CA TYR A 128 -4.02 -26.75 17.04
C TYR A 128 -3.95 -27.98 16.14
N ARG A 129 -5.06 -28.31 15.48
CA ARG A 129 -5.07 -29.38 14.49
C ARG A 129 -4.43 -28.88 13.20
N SER A 130 -3.52 -29.67 12.61
CA SER A 130 -3.02 -29.40 11.26
C SER A 130 -4.19 -29.45 10.28
N GLN A 131 -4.50 -28.31 9.66
CA GLN A 131 -5.55 -28.17 8.64
C GLN A 131 -4.96 -28.01 7.24
N GLY A 132 -3.64 -27.86 7.11
CA GLY A 132 -2.99 -27.62 5.82
C GLY A 132 -3.33 -26.22 5.29
N LEU A 133 -3.43 -25.25 6.21
CA LEU A 133 -3.63 -23.86 5.89
C LEU A 133 -2.41 -23.33 5.13
N GLN A 134 -2.63 -22.32 4.30
CA GLN A 134 -1.53 -21.71 3.55
C GLN A 134 -0.51 -21.10 4.52
N VAL A 135 0.78 -21.41 4.31
CA VAL A 135 1.91 -20.89 5.12
C VAL A 135 2.70 -19.80 4.39
N ASN A 136 2.20 -19.33 3.25
CA ASN A 136 2.84 -18.29 2.46
C ASN A 136 2.56 -16.88 2.99
N ASP A 137 1.62 -16.75 3.92
CA ASP A 137 1.28 -15.50 4.59
C ASP A 137 0.60 -15.77 5.94
N ILE A 138 0.43 -14.75 6.78
CA ILE A 138 -0.40 -14.81 7.99
C ILE A 138 -1.84 -14.41 7.63
N ASP A 139 -2.80 -15.29 7.93
CA ASP A 139 -4.23 -15.02 7.80
C ASP A 139 -4.63 -13.78 8.62
N PRO A 140 -5.59 -12.94 8.19
CA PRO A 140 -5.98 -11.74 8.92
C PRO A 140 -6.37 -11.96 10.37
N TYR A 141 -6.88 -13.15 10.72
CA TYR A 141 -7.26 -13.51 12.07
C TYR A 141 -6.16 -14.30 12.80
N GLY A 142 -5.03 -14.60 12.17
CA GLY A 142 -3.92 -15.35 12.76
C GLY A 142 -4.19 -16.85 12.95
N ARG A 143 -5.17 -17.43 12.25
CA ARG A 143 -5.60 -18.84 12.44
C ARG A 143 -4.55 -19.88 12.00
N ASN A 144 -3.63 -19.47 11.13
CA ASN A 144 -2.57 -20.30 10.59
C ASN A 144 -1.21 -20.06 11.26
N LEU A 145 -1.15 -19.27 12.33
CA LEU A 145 0.10 -18.85 12.97
C LEU A 145 0.99 -20.05 13.35
N GLN A 146 0.41 -21.11 13.91
CA GLN A 146 1.12 -22.32 14.29
C GLN A 146 1.75 -23.06 13.10
N GLU A 147 1.05 -23.10 11.96
CA GLU A 147 1.54 -23.79 10.75
C GLU A 147 2.59 -22.94 10.05
N PHE A 148 2.39 -21.62 10.05
CA PHE A 148 3.38 -20.67 9.56
C PHE A 148 4.69 -20.79 10.34
N ILE A 149 4.64 -20.70 11.68
CA ILE A 149 5.85 -20.76 12.52
C ILE A 149 6.54 -22.13 12.39
N SER A 150 5.78 -23.22 12.33
CA SER A 150 6.36 -24.57 12.18
C SER A 150 6.98 -24.81 10.80
N SER A 151 6.56 -24.06 9.78
CA SER A 151 7.13 -24.13 8.42
C SER A 151 8.45 -23.37 8.25
N LEU A 152 8.84 -22.54 9.23
CA LEU A 152 10.06 -21.74 9.16
C LEU A 152 11.32 -22.63 9.20
N THR A 153 12.26 -22.34 8.30
CA THR A 153 13.61 -22.92 8.36
C THR A 153 14.35 -22.44 9.62
N SER A 154 15.43 -23.13 10.02
CA SER A 154 16.21 -22.74 11.20
C SER A 154 16.70 -21.30 11.16
N ASN A 155 17.14 -20.81 9.98
CA ASN A 155 17.59 -19.42 9.80
C ASN A 155 16.44 -18.42 9.93
N GLN A 156 15.27 -18.76 9.36
CA GLN A 156 14.05 -17.95 9.49
C GLN A 156 13.58 -17.89 10.94
N SER A 157 13.51 -19.03 11.63
CA SER A 157 13.13 -19.10 13.03
C SER A 157 14.09 -18.29 13.93
N LEU A 158 15.40 -18.33 13.66
CA LEU A 158 16.37 -17.52 14.40
C LEU A 158 16.17 -16.01 14.18
N SER A 159 15.96 -15.58 12.93
CA SER A 159 15.64 -14.18 12.61
C SER A 159 14.33 -13.74 13.29
N TYR A 160 13.28 -14.56 13.17
CA TYR A 160 11.99 -14.33 13.82
C TYR A 160 12.12 -14.18 15.33
N ASN A 161 12.86 -15.09 15.97
CA ASN A 161 13.06 -15.06 17.41
C ASN A 161 13.92 -13.88 17.88
N LYS A 162 14.87 -13.42 17.06
CA LYS A 162 15.60 -12.17 17.34
C LYS A 162 14.64 -10.97 17.35
N PHE A 163 13.73 -10.91 16.38
CA PHE A 163 12.72 -9.85 16.30
C PHE A 163 11.73 -9.89 17.48
N CYS A 164 11.18 -11.06 17.79
CA CYS A 164 10.31 -11.27 18.96
C CYS A 164 11.01 -10.94 20.29
N SER A 165 12.28 -11.34 20.44
CA SER A 165 13.05 -11.08 21.65
C SER A 165 13.28 -9.58 21.85
N LYS A 166 13.65 -8.87 20.79
CA LYS A 166 13.85 -7.41 20.81
C LYS A 166 12.59 -6.64 21.21
N LEU A 167 11.42 -7.03 20.69
CA LEU A 167 10.18 -6.27 20.87
C LEU A 167 9.37 -6.70 22.10
N LEU A 168 9.26 -8.00 22.34
CA LEU A 168 8.41 -8.55 23.38
C LEU A 168 9.19 -9.10 24.58
N GLY A 169 10.47 -9.41 24.41
CA GLY A 169 11.28 -10.10 25.43
C GLY A 169 11.03 -11.60 25.49
N ILE A 170 10.52 -12.19 24.39
CA ILE A 170 10.21 -13.63 24.30
C ILE A 170 10.78 -14.24 23.01
N THR A 171 10.98 -15.55 23.01
CA THR A 171 11.14 -16.34 21.79
C THR A 171 9.96 -17.32 21.65
N VAL A 172 9.73 -17.78 20.43
CA VAL A 172 8.58 -18.58 20.03
C VAL A 172 9.05 -19.84 19.32
N SER A 173 8.48 -20.98 19.70
CA SER A 173 8.69 -22.25 19.03
C SER A 173 7.39 -23.03 18.92
N THR A 174 7.32 -23.97 17.98
CA THR A 174 6.19 -24.90 17.86
C THR A 174 6.60 -26.31 18.23
N VAL A 175 5.78 -26.99 19.02
CA VAL A 175 5.93 -28.42 19.32
C VAL A 175 4.84 -29.17 18.57
N ASN A 176 5.20 -30.23 17.84
CA ASN A 176 4.25 -31.12 17.19
C ASN A 176 4.17 -32.43 17.99
N THR A 177 2.98 -32.81 18.43
CA THR A 177 2.71 -34.09 19.06
C THR A 177 1.49 -34.72 18.40
N ALA A 178 1.67 -35.87 17.74
CA ALA A 178 0.61 -36.62 17.07
C ALA A 178 -0.23 -35.78 16.08
N GLY A 179 0.38 -34.84 15.34
CA GLY A 179 -0.32 -33.98 14.37
C GLY A 179 -1.04 -32.78 14.99
N HIS A 180 -0.84 -32.54 16.29
CA HIS A 180 -1.27 -31.35 16.98
C HIS A 180 -0.07 -30.43 17.23
N TYR A 181 -0.21 -29.16 16.80
CA TYR A 181 0.78 -28.13 17.07
C TYR A 181 0.45 -27.40 18.36
N SER A 182 1.48 -27.08 19.14
CA SER A 182 1.41 -26.20 20.31
C SER A 182 2.40 -25.07 20.15
N ILE A 183 1.98 -23.83 20.37
CA ILE A 183 2.89 -22.68 20.37
C ILE A 183 3.44 -22.52 21.80
N MET A 184 4.76 -22.54 21.92
CA MET A 184 5.49 -22.36 23.16
C MET A 184 6.20 -21.01 23.14
N LEU A 185 6.01 -20.22 24.20
CA LEU A 185 6.70 -18.96 24.44
C LEU A 185 7.79 -19.19 25.48
N HIS A 186 8.99 -18.68 25.23
CA HIS A 186 10.12 -18.80 26.14
C HIS A 186 10.59 -17.41 26.57
N ASN A 187 10.84 -17.27 27.87
CA ASN A 187 11.45 -16.08 28.47
C ASN A 187 12.43 -16.50 29.57
N GLU A 188 12.96 -15.53 30.33
CA GLU A 188 13.87 -15.79 31.44
C GLU A 188 13.29 -16.70 32.55
N ASN A 189 11.95 -16.73 32.68
CA ASN A 189 11.23 -17.51 33.69
C ASN A 189 10.89 -18.94 33.22
N GLY A 190 11.19 -19.29 31.97
CA GLY A 190 10.98 -20.63 31.41
C GLY A 190 10.11 -20.66 30.15
N ALA A 191 9.59 -21.86 29.85
CA ALA A 191 8.77 -22.14 28.68
C ALA A 191 7.29 -22.30 29.08
N PHE A 192 6.41 -21.59 28.40
CA PHE A 192 4.97 -21.59 28.68
C PHE A 192 4.20 -21.86 27.39
N ASN A 193 3.13 -22.65 27.46
CA ASN A 193 2.22 -22.76 26.32
C ASN A 193 1.50 -21.42 26.15
N MET A 194 1.35 -20.95 24.91
CA MET A 194 0.67 -19.68 24.62
C MET A 194 -0.73 -19.59 25.25
N ALA A 195 -1.43 -20.71 25.40
CA ALA A 195 -2.74 -20.77 26.06
C ALA A 195 -2.69 -20.46 27.58
N ASP A 196 -1.53 -20.64 28.22
CA ASP A 196 -1.38 -20.49 29.67
C ASP A 196 -0.88 -19.10 30.08
N VAL A 197 -0.31 -18.32 29.16
CA VAL A 197 0.25 -16.97 29.40
C VAL A 197 -0.76 -15.83 29.22
N GLY A 198 -1.99 -16.17 28.86
CA GLY A 198 -3.13 -15.25 28.75
C GLY A 198 -3.38 -14.73 27.33
N PHE A 199 -4.59 -14.18 27.15
CA PHE A 199 -5.16 -13.78 25.86
C PHE A 199 -4.33 -12.74 25.07
N GLY A 200 -3.47 -11.97 25.73
CA GLY A 200 -2.72 -10.89 25.09
C GLY A 200 -1.72 -11.37 24.04
N TYR A 201 -1.01 -12.48 24.27
CA TYR A 201 0.00 -12.96 23.31
C TYR A 201 -0.62 -13.52 22.02
N SER A 202 -1.81 -14.13 22.09
CA SER A 202 -2.49 -14.60 20.88
C SER A 202 -3.01 -13.46 20.01
N GLN A 203 -3.29 -12.29 20.60
CA GLN A 203 -3.64 -11.09 19.85
C GLN A 203 -2.39 -10.38 19.28
N VAL A 204 -1.27 -10.37 20.00
CA VAL A 204 -0.06 -9.67 19.56
C VAL A 204 0.75 -10.45 18.53
N LEU A 205 0.89 -11.76 18.71
CA LEU A 205 1.80 -12.54 17.87
C LEU A 205 1.47 -12.51 16.37
N PRO A 206 0.20 -12.64 15.91
CA PRO A 206 -0.12 -12.49 14.50
C PRO A 206 0.38 -11.16 13.89
N ILE A 207 0.28 -10.07 14.66
CA ILE A 207 0.78 -8.76 14.26
C ILE A 207 2.31 -8.79 14.14
N ILE A 208 3.01 -9.23 15.19
CA ILE A 208 4.48 -9.27 15.21
C ILE A 208 5.03 -10.18 14.12
N THR A 209 4.43 -11.35 13.90
CA THR A 209 4.82 -12.28 12.84
C THR A 209 4.62 -11.66 11.46
N LYS A 210 3.50 -10.97 11.23
CA LYS A 210 3.22 -10.30 9.95
C LYS A 210 4.21 -9.16 9.68
N LEU A 211 4.51 -8.35 10.69
CA LEU A 211 5.48 -7.26 10.61
C LEU A 211 6.88 -7.80 10.28
N TRP A 212 7.33 -8.83 11.01
CA TRP A 212 8.61 -9.50 10.73
C TRP A 212 8.66 -10.09 9.33
N PHE A 213 7.64 -10.86 8.95
CA PHE A 213 7.56 -11.51 7.65
C PHE A 213 7.65 -10.50 6.50
N SER A 214 6.99 -9.35 6.66
CA SER A 214 6.96 -8.30 5.65
C SER A 214 8.25 -7.47 5.61
N SER A 215 8.88 -7.20 6.76
CA SER A 215 10.14 -6.41 6.86
C SER A 215 11.39 -7.19 6.51
N ASN A 216 11.33 -8.53 6.46
CA ASN A 216 12.49 -9.39 6.25
C ASN A 216 12.40 -10.21 4.95
N PRO A 217 12.08 -9.61 3.77
CA PRO A 217 11.87 -10.36 2.53
C PRO A 217 13.14 -11.14 2.10
N HIS A 218 14.33 -10.63 2.43
CA HIS A 218 15.61 -11.29 2.15
C HIS A 218 15.74 -12.67 2.79
N VAL A 219 15.11 -12.90 3.93
CA VAL A 219 15.13 -14.18 4.67
C VAL A 219 14.25 -15.24 3.97
N PHE A 220 13.36 -14.82 3.06
CA PHE A 220 12.46 -15.66 2.28
C PHE A 220 12.85 -15.77 0.79
N ARG A 221 13.95 -15.12 0.36
CA ARG A 221 14.47 -15.19 -1.01
C ARG A 221 15.03 -16.58 -1.33
N ARG A 222 14.19 -17.49 -1.84
CA ARG A 222 14.63 -18.68 -2.57
C ARG A 222 14.71 -18.38 -4.08
N SER A 223 15.92 -18.33 -4.62
CA SER A 223 16.23 -18.36 -6.06
C SER A 223 16.03 -17.09 -6.90
N ILE A 224 16.83 -17.00 -7.96
CA ILE A 224 17.07 -15.88 -8.89
C ILE A 224 15.86 -15.52 -9.78
N TYR A 225 14.72 -16.18 -9.60
CA TYR A 225 13.48 -16.01 -10.36
C TYR A 225 12.45 -15.07 -9.70
N TYR A 226 12.83 -14.34 -8.65
CA TYR A 226 11.99 -13.31 -8.01
C TYR A 226 11.85 -12.00 -8.81
N PHE A 227 12.11 -12.03 -10.12
CA PHE A 227 11.72 -10.94 -11.03
C PHE A 227 10.20 -10.91 -11.31
N SER A 228 9.42 -11.90 -10.86
CA SER A 228 7.96 -11.86 -10.86
C SER A 228 7.42 -11.43 -9.48
N THR A 229 7.24 -10.12 -9.35
CA THR A 229 6.73 -9.39 -8.17
C THR A 229 5.27 -9.71 -7.83
N ARG A 230 4.94 -10.91 -7.31
CA ARG A 230 3.54 -11.23 -6.94
C ARG A 230 3.29 -11.75 -5.52
N GLY A 231 4.31 -12.16 -4.76
CA GLY A 231 4.08 -12.93 -3.53
C GLY A 231 4.59 -12.36 -2.21
N ILE A 232 5.62 -11.51 -2.21
CA ILE A 232 6.34 -11.12 -0.96
C ILE A 232 6.69 -9.63 -0.99
N ASN A 233 5.71 -8.78 -1.30
CA ASN A 233 5.86 -7.34 -1.22
C ASN A 233 4.62 -6.78 -0.51
N ASN A 234 4.40 -7.18 0.74
CA ASN A 234 3.41 -6.53 1.61
C ASN A 234 3.89 -5.11 1.92
N LYS A 235 3.71 -4.20 0.97
CA LYS A 235 4.14 -2.80 1.05
C LYS A 235 3.20 -1.99 1.92
N THR A 236 1.95 -2.41 2.04
CA THR A 236 0.97 -1.76 2.91
C THR A 236 0.36 -2.80 3.83
N ILE A 237 0.46 -2.60 5.14
CA ILE A 237 -0.14 -3.46 6.14
C ILE A 237 -1.23 -2.66 6.86
N LEU A 238 -2.47 -3.10 6.71
CA LEU A 238 -3.63 -2.56 7.38
C LEU A 238 -3.85 -3.34 8.67
N ILE A 239 -3.96 -2.64 9.79
CA ILE A 239 -4.09 -3.25 11.12
C ILE A 239 -5.26 -2.57 11.82
N GLU A 240 -6.31 -3.32 12.06
CA GLU A 240 -7.47 -2.83 12.81
C GLU A 240 -7.34 -3.13 14.30
N GLN A 241 -7.63 -2.10 15.10
CA GLN A 241 -7.72 -2.12 16.56
C GLN A 241 -6.70 -3.06 17.21
N PRO A 242 -5.38 -2.83 16.97
CA PRO A 242 -4.32 -3.70 17.50
C PRO A 242 -4.29 -3.74 19.03
N GLU A 243 -4.92 -2.78 19.69
CA GLU A 243 -5.00 -2.65 21.14
C GLU A 243 -6.03 -3.54 21.84
N LEU A 244 -6.99 -4.12 21.10
CA LEU A 244 -8.10 -4.86 21.71
C LEU A 244 -7.60 -5.99 22.60
N HIS A 245 -8.17 -6.07 23.81
CA HIS A 245 -7.85 -7.05 24.84
C HIS A 245 -6.39 -7.02 25.34
N LEU A 246 -5.66 -5.93 25.06
CA LEU A 246 -4.29 -5.76 25.54
C LEU A 246 -4.22 -4.79 26.71
N HIS A 247 -3.37 -5.13 27.67
CA HIS A 247 -2.94 -4.18 28.69
C HIS A 247 -2.19 -3.00 28.03
N PRO A 248 -2.35 -1.74 28.50
CA PRO A 248 -1.70 -0.57 27.91
C PRO A 248 -0.18 -0.70 27.70
N ALA A 249 0.52 -1.41 28.60
CA ALA A 249 1.95 -1.69 28.44
C ALA A 249 2.28 -2.51 27.17
N MET A 250 1.41 -3.46 26.79
CA MET A 250 1.57 -4.24 25.56
C MET A 250 1.20 -3.42 24.32
N GLN A 251 0.21 -2.53 24.42
CA GLN A 251 -0.12 -1.58 23.35
C GLN A 251 1.07 -0.66 23.03
N ALA A 252 1.81 -0.22 24.05
CA ALA A 252 3.05 0.54 23.86
C ALA A 252 4.15 -0.28 23.16
N LYS A 253 4.28 -1.58 23.48
CA LYS A 253 5.22 -2.47 22.74
C LYS A 253 4.82 -2.65 21.28
N LEU A 254 3.52 -2.67 20.96
CA LEU A 254 3.06 -2.69 19.57
C LEU A 254 3.46 -1.41 18.84
N ALA A 255 3.32 -0.24 19.47
CA ALA A 255 3.80 1.01 18.89
C ALA A 255 5.32 0.97 18.59
N ASP A 256 6.12 0.37 19.48
CA ASP A 256 7.55 0.16 19.24
C ASP A 256 7.79 -0.77 18.03
N ALA A 257 7.00 -1.85 17.90
CA ALA A 257 7.09 -2.78 16.77
C ALA A 257 6.75 -2.11 15.43
N PHE A 258 5.74 -1.24 15.40
CA PHE A 258 5.39 -0.48 14.20
C PHE A 258 6.54 0.43 13.74
N ILE A 259 7.13 1.16 14.69
CA ILE A 259 8.24 2.08 14.40
C ILE A 259 9.47 1.31 13.91
N GLU A 260 9.81 0.21 14.58
CA GLU A 260 10.94 -0.63 14.17
C GLU A 260 10.75 -1.15 12.74
N THR A 261 9.55 -1.62 12.41
CA THR A 261 9.23 -2.15 11.08
C THR A 261 9.42 -1.08 9.99
N VAL A 262 8.97 0.15 10.24
CA VAL A 262 9.13 1.26 9.29
C VAL A 262 10.61 1.63 9.13
N ASN A 263 11.33 1.81 10.24
CA ASN A 263 12.74 2.21 10.22
C ASN A 263 13.64 1.17 9.52
N GLU A 264 13.50 -0.12 9.84
CA GLU A 264 14.29 -1.19 9.22
C GLU A 264 14.13 -1.19 7.68
N THR A 265 12.93 -0.84 7.18
CA THR A 265 12.68 -0.79 5.73
C THR A 265 13.23 0.47 5.07
N ASN A 266 13.23 1.61 5.76
CA ASN A 266 13.78 2.86 5.26
C ASN A 266 15.32 2.81 5.13
N GLU A 267 16.00 2.19 6.11
CA GLU A 267 17.47 2.06 6.13
C GLU A 267 18.01 1.10 5.07
N SER A 268 17.22 0.11 4.65
CA SER A 268 17.64 -0.91 3.67
C SER A 268 17.57 -0.44 2.21
N SER A 269 17.15 0.81 1.96
CA SER A 269 17.03 1.41 0.62
C SER A 269 18.40 1.76 0.04
N THR A 270 19.03 0.80 -0.63
CA THR A 270 20.10 1.12 -1.58
C THR A 270 19.46 1.89 -2.76
N PHE A 271 20.20 2.83 -3.36
CA PHE A 271 19.85 3.84 -4.40
C PHE A 271 18.99 3.41 -5.62
N ARG A 272 18.42 2.20 -5.67
CA ARG A 272 17.65 1.67 -6.81
C ARG A 272 16.25 1.14 -6.49
N ASP A 273 15.82 1.06 -5.24
CA ASP A 273 14.52 0.47 -4.89
C ASP A 273 13.68 1.37 -3.95
N ASP A 274 13.13 2.47 -4.48
CA ASP A 274 12.04 3.28 -3.86
C ASP A 274 10.76 2.45 -3.56
N PHE A 275 10.78 1.16 -3.88
CA PHE A 275 9.66 0.23 -3.82
C PHE A 275 9.70 -0.73 -2.63
N THR A 276 10.62 -0.53 -1.66
CA THR A 276 10.86 -1.44 -0.52
C THR A 276 10.32 -0.96 0.83
N ASN A 277 9.89 0.31 0.94
CA ASN A 277 9.43 0.86 2.21
C ASN A 277 8.04 0.31 2.59
N ILE A 278 7.91 -0.17 3.82
CA ILE A 278 6.63 -0.63 4.37
C ILE A 278 5.82 0.56 4.88
N ARG A 279 4.54 0.58 4.53
CA ARG A 279 3.54 1.52 5.03
C ARG A 279 2.59 0.78 5.97
N LEU A 280 2.36 1.36 7.13
CA LEU A 280 1.40 0.84 8.10
C LEU A 280 0.18 1.77 8.11
N ILE A 281 -1.01 1.19 7.97
CA ILE A 281 -2.28 1.88 8.18
C ILE A 281 -2.92 1.26 9.41
N ILE A 282 -3.02 2.03 10.48
CA ILE A 282 -3.44 1.51 11.78
C ILE A 282 -4.67 2.25 12.23
N GLU A 283 -5.78 1.53 12.39
CA GLU A 283 -6.97 2.03 13.06
C GLU A 283 -6.83 1.76 14.56
N THR A 284 -6.88 2.80 15.39
CA THR A 284 -6.72 2.65 16.83
C THR A 284 -7.50 3.69 17.62
N HIS A 285 -8.02 3.26 18.76
CA HIS A 285 -8.58 4.09 19.83
C HIS A 285 -7.64 4.16 21.04
N SER A 286 -6.43 3.61 20.93
CA SER A 286 -5.49 3.53 22.04
C SER A 286 -4.73 4.84 22.25
N GLN A 287 -5.04 5.52 23.36
CA GLN A 287 -4.20 6.60 23.86
C GLN A 287 -2.76 6.12 24.14
N ALA A 288 -2.56 4.87 24.56
CA ALA A 288 -1.23 4.34 24.86
C ALA A 288 -0.36 4.21 23.59
N ILE A 289 -0.93 3.81 22.45
CA ILE A 289 -0.23 3.77 21.16
C ILE A 289 0.16 5.18 20.73
N ILE A 290 -0.80 6.11 20.70
CA ILE A 290 -0.58 7.51 20.31
C ILE A 290 0.52 8.15 21.17
N ASN A 291 0.39 8.07 22.50
CA ASN A 291 1.38 8.65 23.42
C ASN A 291 2.76 8.00 23.27
N ARG A 292 2.82 6.70 22.98
CA ARG A 292 4.10 6.01 22.77
C ARG A 292 4.79 6.46 21.49
N ILE A 293 4.05 6.67 20.40
CA ILE A 293 4.59 7.21 19.15
C ILE A 293 5.13 8.63 19.38
N GLY A 294 4.36 9.52 20.01
CA GLY A 294 4.82 10.87 20.34
C GLY A 294 6.09 10.85 21.21
N ARG A 295 6.16 9.96 22.20
CA ARG A 295 7.39 9.75 22.98
C ARG A 295 8.57 9.33 22.10
N LYS A 296 8.37 8.47 21.11
CA LYS A 296 9.44 8.02 20.19
C LYS A 296 9.91 9.11 19.24
N VAL A 297 9.01 9.99 18.80
CA VAL A 297 9.36 11.22 18.08
C VAL A 297 10.29 12.08 18.95
N ARG A 298 9.92 12.35 20.21
CA ARG A 298 10.74 13.12 21.16
C ARG A 298 12.11 12.50 21.43
N GLU A 299 12.19 11.17 21.41
CA GLU A 299 13.44 10.41 21.58
C GLU A 299 14.29 10.35 20.29
N GLY A 300 13.83 10.94 19.18
CA GLY A 300 14.52 10.92 17.88
C GLY A 300 14.55 9.52 17.25
N LYS A 301 13.57 8.67 17.57
CA LYS A 301 13.49 7.28 17.08
C LYS A 301 12.63 7.12 15.82
N ILE A 302 11.89 8.14 15.43
CA ILE A 302 11.12 8.20 14.18
C ILE A 302 10.95 9.68 13.81
N ASP A 303 11.03 10.01 12.52
CA ASP A 303 10.80 11.37 12.05
C ASP A 303 9.29 11.67 12.10
N PRO A 304 8.85 12.82 12.65
CA PRO A 304 7.45 13.23 12.56
C PRO A 304 6.88 13.23 11.13
N GLN A 305 7.70 13.40 10.09
CA GLN A 305 7.28 13.36 8.69
C GLN A 305 6.89 11.96 8.20
N ASP A 306 7.39 10.91 8.86
CA ASP A 306 7.04 9.52 8.57
C ASP A 306 5.69 9.11 9.23
N ILE A 307 5.07 10.03 9.96
CA ILE A 307 3.83 9.77 10.71
C ILE A 307 2.72 10.70 10.24
N ASN A 308 1.56 10.12 9.95
CA ASN A 308 0.35 10.87 9.68
C ASN A 308 -0.78 10.39 10.59
N ILE A 309 -1.51 11.31 11.23
CA ILE A 309 -2.67 10.97 12.07
C ILE A 309 -3.92 11.59 11.45
N ILE A 310 -4.91 10.74 11.21
CA ILE A 310 -6.21 11.12 10.68
C ILE A 310 -7.24 10.87 11.77
N ILE A 311 -7.87 11.94 12.25
CA ILE A 311 -8.91 11.88 13.26
C ILE A 311 -10.27 12.00 12.58
N PHE A 312 -11.16 11.07 12.91
CA PHE A 312 -12.56 11.10 12.54
C PHE A 312 -13.38 11.64 13.72
N GLN A 313 -14.07 12.76 13.51
CA GLN A 313 -14.93 13.42 14.50
C GLN A 313 -16.32 13.60 13.93
N LYS A 314 -17.32 13.78 14.79
CA LYS A 314 -18.63 14.28 14.37
C LYS A 314 -18.62 15.81 14.30
N ASP A 315 -19.41 16.38 13.40
CA ASP A 315 -19.68 17.81 13.41
C ASP A 315 -20.50 18.21 14.66
N LYS A 316 -20.61 19.51 14.94
CA LYS A 316 -21.34 20.02 16.11
C LYS A 316 -22.80 19.55 16.17
N GLU A 317 -23.39 19.22 15.02
CA GLU A 317 -24.76 18.72 14.90
C GLU A 317 -24.87 17.19 14.98
N LEU A 318 -23.74 16.49 15.11
CA LEU A 318 -23.61 15.02 15.11
C LEU A 318 -24.10 14.30 13.85
N LYS A 319 -24.30 15.03 12.75
CA LYS A 319 -24.86 14.51 11.50
C LYS A 319 -23.78 14.06 10.53
N ASN A 320 -22.67 14.79 10.46
CA ASN A 320 -21.62 14.54 9.48
C ASN A 320 -20.32 14.11 10.17
N SER A 321 -19.51 13.33 9.46
CA SER A 321 -18.14 13.02 9.88
C SER A 321 -17.19 14.09 9.33
N ILE A 322 -16.47 14.76 10.23
CA ILE A 322 -15.37 15.67 9.92
C ILE A 322 -14.07 14.89 10.04
N ILE A 323 -13.22 14.99 9.02
CA ILE A 323 -11.89 14.38 9.00
C ILE A 323 -10.87 15.48 9.24
N LYS A 324 -10.00 15.30 10.23
CA LYS A 324 -8.88 16.20 10.52
C LYS A 324 -7.58 15.45 10.40
N GLN A 325 -6.64 16.02 9.67
CA GLN A 325 -5.27 15.52 9.61
C GLN A 325 -4.43 16.32 10.61
N ILE A 326 -3.71 15.62 11.48
CA ILE A 326 -2.80 16.23 12.45
C ILE A 326 -1.44 15.51 12.43
N SER A 327 -0.45 16.14 13.04
CA SER A 327 0.93 15.65 13.05
C SER A 327 1.58 15.81 14.43
N TYR A 328 2.72 15.17 14.61
CA TYR A 328 3.59 15.44 15.75
C TYR A 328 4.52 16.61 15.43
N ASP A 329 4.78 17.46 16.42
CA ASP A 329 5.91 18.38 16.39
C ASP A 329 7.23 17.66 16.76
N LYS A 330 8.36 18.36 16.67
CA LYS A 330 9.69 17.82 17.02
C LYS A 330 9.83 17.44 18.51
N SER A 331 8.94 17.92 19.37
CA SER A 331 8.90 17.55 20.80
C SER A 331 8.03 16.32 21.07
N GLY A 332 7.40 15.76 20.03
CA GLY A 332 6.52 14.60 20.13
C GLY A 332 5.11 14.94 20.61
N ARG A 333 4.70 16.21 20.52
CA ARG A 333 3.35 16.66 20.86
C ARG A 333 2.47 16.75 19.63
N LEU A 334 1.20 16.42 19.78
CA LEU A 334 0.22 16.49 18.71
C LEU A 334 -0.20 17.94 18.47
N THR A 335 -0.15 18.36 17.21
CA THR A 335 -0.70 19.65 16.77
C THR A 335 -2.22 19.55 16.70
N GLU A 336 -2.92 20.58 17.18
CA GLU A 336 -4.38 20.70 17.03
C GLU A 336 -5.19 19.48 17.55
N TRP A 337 -4.70 18.81 18.59
CA TRP A 337 -5.40 17.68 19.19
C TRP A 337 -6.77 18.13 19.74
N PRO A 338 -7.88 17.43 19.39
CA PRO A 338 -9.20 17.73 19.94
C PRO A 338 -9.22 17.68 21.47
N TYR A 339 -9.77 18.73 22.07
CA TYR A 339 -10.02 18.74 23.51
C TYR A 339 -10.91 17.56 23.90
N GLY A 340 -10.59 16.92 25.03
CA GLY A 340 -11.31 15.81 25.64
C GLY A 340 -11.62 14.59 24.75
N PHE A 341 -10.87 14.36 23.66
CA PHE A 341 -11.04 13.16 22.82
C PHE A 341 -10.93 11.81 23.55
N PHE A 342 -10.22 11.77 24.68
CA PHE A 342 -10.15 10.59 25.55
C PHE A 342 -10.90 10.80 26.88
N ASP A 343 -11.62 11.90 27.04
CA ASP A 343 -12.45 12.16 28.22
C ASP A 343 -13.75 11.36 28.08
N PRO A 344 -14.14 10.58 29.10
CA PRO A 344 -15.41 9.85 29.08
C PRO A 344 -16.65 10.74 29.05
N ASN A 345 -16.53 12.05 29.31
CA ASN A 345 -17.66 12.98 29.37
C ASN A 345 -17.84 13.86 28.12
N ASP A 346 -17.00 13.71 27.09
CA ASP A 346 -17.04 14.48 25.84
C ASP A 346 -17.74 13.74 24.67
#